data_AF-A0A7C5CNA1-F1
#
_entry.id   AF-A0A7C5CNA1-F1
#
_cell.length_a   1.000
_cell.length_b   1.000
_cell.length_c   1.000
_cell.angle_alpha   90.00
_cell.angle_beta   90.00
_cell.angle_gamma   90.00
#
_symmetry.space_group_name_H-M   'P 1'
#
loop_
_entity.id
_entity.type
_entity.pdbx_description
1 polymer ?
#
loop_
_entity_poly.entity_id
_entity_poly.type
_entity_poly.pdbx_seq_one_letter_code
_entity_poly.pdbx_strand_id
1 'polypeptide(L)' 'TIADLEQRIVQQYSLLARGLEQQSLSQDRRAIRLMLNDLQHSWQSPQQLRLRFSLPAGAFATAVLKEIMCY' A
#
# COMPACT_ATOMS: atom_id res chain seq x y z
N THR A 1 -19.18 -12.27 4.55
CA THR A 1 -17.80 -12.71 4.85
C THR A 1 -16.80 -11.72 4.27
N ILE A 2 -15.50 -11.86 4.55
CA ILE A 2 -14.45 -11.05 3.88
C ILE A 2 -14.49 -11.29 2.36
N ALA A 3 -14.66 -12.55 1.93
CA ALA A 3 -14.79 -12.90 0.52
C ALA A 3 -15.97 -12.17 -0.16
N ASP A 4 -17.13 -12.05 0.50
CA ASP A 4 -18.29 -11.33 -0.07
C ASP A 4 -18.05 -9.81 -0.19
N LEU A 5 -17.19 -9.24 0.66
CA LEU A 5 -16.77 -7.83 0.54
C LEU A 5 -15.85 -7.66 -0.67
N GLU A 6 -14.85 -8.52 -0.79
CA GLU A 6 -13.89 -8.52 -1.90
C GLU A 6 -14.62 -8.72 -3.25
N GLN A 7 -15.53 -9.69 -3.32
CA GLN A 7 -16.29 -9.99 -4.55
C GLN A 7 -17.18 -8.82 -5.00
N ARG A 8 -17.78 -8.08 -4.06
CA ARG A 8 -18.59 -6.90 -4.40
C ARG A 8 -17.76 -5.79 -5.05
N ILE A 9 -16.50 -5.63 -4.66
CA ILE A 9 -15.60 -4.65 -5.28
C ILE A 9 -15.19 -5.15 -6.68
N VAL A 10 -14.79 -6.42 -6.80
CA VAL A 10 -14.40 -7.03 -8.09
C VAL A 10 -15.52 -6.92 -9.14
N GLN A 11 -16.77 -7.11 -8.73
CA GLN A 11 -17.94 -6.97 -9.60
C GLN A 11 -18.08 -5.58 -10.22
N GLN A 12 -17.61 -4.52 -9.56
CA GLN A 12 -17.60 -3.15 -10.10
C GLN A 12 -16.59 -2.99 -11.25
N TYR A 13 -15.61 -3.88 -11.35
CA TYR A 13 -14.52 -3.85 -12.34
C TYR A 13 -14.45 -5.13 -13.18
N SER A 14 -15.61 -5.66 -13.58
CA SER A 14 -15.75 -6.96 -14.25
C SER A 14 -14.92 -7.14 -15.53
N LEU A 15 -14.69 -6.08 -16.30
CA LEU A 15 -13.83 -6.11 -17.50
C LEU A 15 -12.38 -6.44 -17.13
N LEU A 16 -11.82 -5.78 -16.11
CA LEU A 16 -10.46 -6.02 -15.65
C LEU A 16 -10.32 -7.40 -15.01
N ALA A 17 -11.28 -7.79 -14.17
CA ALA A 17 -11.28 -9.09 -13.51
C ALA A 17 -11.21 -10.24 -14.53
N ARG A 18 -12.10 -10.24 -15.53
CA ARG A 18 -12.11 -11.25 -16.60
C ARG A 18 -10.81 -11.24 -17.41
N GLY A 19 -10.29 -10.06 -17.72
CA GLY A 19 -9.02 -9.94 -18.47
C GLY A 19 -7.85 -10.56 -17.72
N LEU A 20 -7.72 -10.29 -16.42
CA LEU A 20 -6.66 -10.84 -15.58
C LEU A 20 -6.78 -12.37 -15.41
N GLU A 21 -8.01 -12.88 -15.25
CA GLU A 21 -8.29 -14.32 -15.21
C GLU A 21 -7.91 -15.01 -16.52
N GLN A 22 -8.26 -14.43 -17.67
CA GLN A 22 -7.92 -14.96 -19.00
C GLN A 22 -6.40 -15.01 -19.25
N GLN A 23 -5.64 -14.12 -18.62
CA GLN A 23 -4.17 -14.14 -18.66
C GLN A 23 -3.55 -15.08 -17.60
N SER A 24 -4.37 -15.91 -16.94
CA SER A 24 -3.92 -16.86 -15.91
C SER A 24 -3.14 -16.23 -14.75
N LEU A 25 -3.46 -14.98 -14.41
CA LEU A 25 -2.81 -14.30 -13.29
C LEU A 25 -3.21 -14.95 -11.96
N SER A 26 -2.23 -15.30 -11.13
CA SER A 26 -2.47 -15.80 -9.79
C SER A 26 -3.17 -14.76 -8.91
N GLN A 27 -4.13 -15.21 -8.11
CA GLN A 27 -4.77 -14.37 -7.10
C GLN A 27 -3.90 -14.31 -5.85
N ASP A 28 -3.07 -13.27 -5.74
CA ASP A 28 -2.23 -13.05 -4.57
C ASP A 28 -2.93 -12.18 -3.51
N ARG A 29 -2.57 -12.41 -2.24
CA ARG A 29 -3.03 -11.60 -1.11
C ARG A 29 -1.97 -10.55 -0.78
N ARG A 30 -2.39 -9.29 -0.66
CA ARG A 30 -1.52 -8.19 -0.23
C ARG A 30 -2.06 -7.55 1.04
N ALA A 31 -1.16 -7.27 1.98
CA ALA A 31 -1.53 -6.51 3.18
C ALA A 31 -2.02 -5.10 2.78
N ILE A 32 -3.21 -4.73 3.28
CA ILE A 32 -3.83 -3.42 3.03
C ILE A 32 -3.31 -2.31 3.96
N ARG A 33 -2.53 -2.68 4.99
CA ARG A 33 -1.85 -1.75 5.89
C ARG A 33 -0.36 -1.99 5.82
N LEU A 34 0.41 -0.92 5.81
CA LEU A 34 1.86 -0.95 5.88
C LEU A 34 2.28 -0.63 7.32
N MET A 35 3.03 -1.54 7.95
CA MET A 35 3.64 -1.31 9.25
C MET A 35 5.08 -0.86 9.05
N LEU A 36 5.40 0.32 9.58
CA LEU A 36 6.75 0.87 9.64
C LEU A 36 7.54 0.18 10.76
N ASN A 37 8.75 -0.28 10.46
CA ASN A 37 9.67 -0.82 11.45
C ASN A 37 10.82 0.15 11.67
N ASP A 38 11.38 0.15 12.89
CA ASP A 38 12.58 0.92 13.27
C ASP A 38 12.50 2.42 12.92
N LEU A 39 11.32 3.03 13.11
CA LEU A 39 11.11 4.44 12.80
C LEU A 39 11.96 5.32 13.73
N GLN A 40 12.84 6.11 13.12
CA GLN A 40 13.59 7.18 13.75
C GLN A 40 13.33 8.47 12.99
N HIS A 41 13.16 9.56 13.73
CA HIS A 41 12.99 10.89 13.13
C HIS A 41 13.82 11.93 13.88
N SER A 42 14.26 12.94 13.15
CA SER A 42 14.92 14.10 13.74
C SER A 42 14.69 15.35 12.88
N TRP A 43 14.35 16.45 13.53
CA TRP A 43 14.34 17.76 12.89
C TRP A 43 15.78 18.28 12.84
N GLN A 44 16.30 18.50 11.64
CA GLN A 44 17.63 19.06 11.40
C GLN A 44 17.58 20.60 11.39
N SER A 45 16.41 21.15 11.09
CA SER A 45 16.04 22.56 11.19
C SER A 45 14.50 22.64 11.26
N PRO A 46 13.90 23.83 11.52
CA PRO A 46 12.44 23.96 11.61
C PRO A 46 11.67 23.54 10.34
N GLN A 47 12.33 23.46 9.16
CA GLN A 47 11.72 23.05 7.89
C GLN A 47 12.38 21.80 7.28
N GLN A 48 13.19 21.06 8.05
CA GLN A 48 13.90 19.88 7.54
C GLN A 48 13.74 18.68 8.49
N LEU A 49 12.86 17.76 8.12
CA LEU A 49 12.65 16.50 8.81
C LEU A 49 13.47 15.38 8.15
N ARG A 50 14.32 14.70 8.93
CA ARG A 50 15.01 13.47 8.52
C ARG A 50 14.26 12.28 9.09
N LEU A 51 13.92 11.32 8.22
CA LEU A 51 13.28 10.06 8.57
C LEU A 51 14.20 8.88 8.23
N ARG A 52 14.22 7.86 9.09
CA ARG A 52 14.82 6.56 8.85
C ARG A 52 13.85 5.49 9.31
N PHE A 53 13.58 4.51 8.46
CA PHE A 53 12.70 3.39 8.77
C PHE A 53 12.98 2.24 7.80
N SER A 54 12.54 1.04 8.18
CA SER A 54 12.62 -0.16 7.36
C SER A 54 11.23 -0.52 6.83
N LEU A 55 11.17 -1.01 5.59
CA LEU A 55 9.94 -1.44 4.93
C LEU A 55 10.04 -2.91 4.50
N PRO A 56 8.93 -3.66 4.53
CA PRO A 56 8.88 -4.99 3.91
C PRO A 56 9.09 -4.88 2.39
N ALA A 57 9.54 -5.97 1.78
CA ALA A 57 9.68 -6.06 0.33
C ALA A 57 8.36 -5.72 -0.38
N GLY A 58 8.44 -4.94 -1.46
CA GLY A 58 7.28 -4.51 -2.26
C GLY A 58 6.49 -3.33 -1.69
N ALA A 59 6.91 -2.75 -0.54
CA ALA A 59 6.38 -1.49 -0.03
C ALA A 59 7.24 -0.30 -0.47
N PHE A 60 6.62 0.88 -0.52
CA PHE A 60 7.25 2.11 -1.03
C PHE A 60 7.32 3.18 0.06
N ALA A 61 8.45 3.85 0.20
CA ALA A 61 8.63 4.97 1.12
C ALA A 61 7.68 6.14 0.82
N THR A 62 7.29 6.32 -0.45
CA THR A 62 6.32 7.35 -0.85
C THR A 62 4.94 7.15 -0.23
N ALA A 63 4.53 5.90 0.05
CA ALA A 63 3.28 5.63 0.76
C ALA A 63 3.31 6.17 2.20
N VAL A 64 4.48 6.18 2.84
CA VAL A 64 4.68 6.76 4.17
C VAL A 64 4.66 8.29 4.11
N LEU A 65 5.37 8.87 3.14
CA LEU A 65 5.44 10.32 2.98
C LEU A 65 4.07 10.92 2.68
N LYS A 66 3.23 10.23 1.89
CA LYS A 66 1.86 10.66 1.57
C LYS A 66 0.99 10.87 2.82
N GLU A 67 1.21 10.10 3.89
CA GLU A 67 0.41 10.19 5.12
C GLU A 67 0.83 11.34 6.04
N ILE A 68 2.01 11.95 5.82
CA ILE A 68 2.56 13.02 6.68
C ILE A 68 2.74 14.35 5.98
N MET A 69 2.71 14.37 4.63
CA MET A 69 2.77 15.60 3.86
C MET A 69 1.36 16.10 3.56
N CYS A 70 1.08 17.36 3.90
CA CYS A 70 -0.14 18.04 3.46
C CYS A 70 0.04 18.51 2.02
N TYR A 71 -0.97 18.25 1.18
CA TYR A 71 -1.07 18.80 -0.18
C TYR A 71 -1.75 20.17 -0.16
#